data_AF-A0A1C6VW38-F1
#
_entry.id   AF-A0A1C6VW38-F1
#
_cell.length_a   1.000
_cell.length_b   1.000
_cell.length_c   1.000
_cell.angle_alpha   90.00
_cell.angle_beta   90.00
_cell.angle_gamma   90.00
#
_symmetry.space_group_name_H-M   'P 1'
#
loop_
_entity.id
_entity.type
_entity.pdbx_description
1 polymer ?
#
loop_
_entity_poly.entity_id
_entity_poly.type
_entity_poly.pdbx_seq_one_letter_code
_entity_poly.pdbx_strand_id
1 'polypeptide(L)'
;MREFTTSAKVAKQSGGEKKLPDVPFKLDGVEMVCRAPKDAQLAYLMAAASSSRSEADQVAAVLDFFEQTLDKPSLTVFRKRLLNTEDEFDFTDAMGIFTHVCEEWSGRPTGSGSAS
;
A
#
# COMPACT_ATOMS: atom_id res chain seq x y z
N MET A 1 25.31 27.53 -0.50
CA MET A 1 24.46 26.39 -0.05
C MET A 1 23.04 26.71 -0.46
N ARG A 2 22.32 25.78 -1.10
CA ARG A 2 20.94 26.02 -1.55
C ARG A 2 20.00 25.42 -0.49
N GLU A 3 19.15 26.25 0.09
CA GLU A 3 18.18 25.84 1.11
C GLU A 3 16.87 25.40 0.43
N PHE A 4 16.30 24.29 0.88
CA PHE A 4 15.04 23.75 0.38
C PHE A 4 13.99 23.80 1.50
N THR A 5 13.00 24.70 1.39
CA THR A 5 11.94 24.86 2.39
C THR A 5 10.68 24.08 1.96
N THR A 6 10.29 23.07 2.74
CA THR A 6 9.13 22.19 2.45
C THR A 6 7.84 22.63 3.13
N SER A 7 7.94 23.39 4.23
CA SER A 7 6.81 23.86 5.05
C SER A 7 5.85 24.79 4.32
N ALA A 8 6.34 25.54 3.32
CA ALA A 8 5.52 26.46 2.51
C ALA A 8 4.52 25.75 1.58
N LYS A 9 4.77 24.47 1.22
CA LYS A 9 3.81 23.66 0.45
C LYS A 9 2.59 23.27 1.29
N VAL A 10 2.80 22.95 2.57
CA VAL A 10 1.73 22.55 3.51
C VAL A 10 0.71 23.69 3.71
N ALA A 11 1.18 24.94 3.78
CA ALA A 11 0.33 26.11 3.91
C ALA A 11 -0.56 26.36 2.67
N LYS A 12 -0.09 26.05 1.46
CA LYS A 12 -0.88 26.17 0.21
C LYS A 12 -1.83 24.99 -0.02
N GLN A 13 -1.52 23.82 0.54
CA GLN A 13 -2.32 22.60 0.42
C GLN A 13 -3.61 22.59 1.27
N SER A 14 -3.78 23.57 2.15
CA SER A 14 -4.96 23.70 3.01
C SER A 14 -6.24 24.11 2.25
N GLY A 15 -6.18 24.27 0.92
CA GLY A 15 -7.31 24.56 0.05
C GLY A 15 -7.49 23.52 -1.06
N GLY A 16 -8.11 22.39 -0.74
CA GLY A 16 -8.86 21.59 -1.73
C GLY A 16 -8.26 20.28 -2.27
N GLU A 17 -7.06 19.85 -1.86
CA GLU A 17 -6.58 18.50 -2.21
C GLU A 17 -7.22 17.48 -1.25
N LYS A 18 -8.13 16.67 -1.79
CA LYS A 18 -8.85 15.63 -1.05
C LYS A 18 -7.85 14.53 -0.67
N LYS A 19 -7.35 14.57 0.57
CA LYS A 19 -6.50 13.49 1.09
C LYS A 19 -7.23 12.16 0.94
N LEU A 20 -6.53 11.19 0.37
CA LEU A 20 -6.97 9.79 0.36
C LEU A 20 -7.18 9.33 1.82
N PRO A 21 -8.25 8.57 2.11
CA PRO A 21 -8.51 8.07 3.46
C PRO A 21 -7.58 6.92 3.80
N ASP A 22 -7.33 6.69 5.10
CA ASP A 22 -6.69 5.45 5.54
C ASP A 22 -7.62 4.25 5.27
N VAL A 23 -7.05 3.11 4.91
CA VAL A 23 -7.80 1.88 4.57
C VAL A 23 -7.63 0.87 5.70
N PRO A 24 -8.68 0.66 6.53
CA PRO A 24 -8.69 -0.41 7.52
C PRO A 24 -9.05 -1.74 6.86
N PHE A 25 -8.40 -2.82 7.29
CA PHE A 25 -8.74 -4.18 6.90
C PHE A 25 -8.48 -5.15 8.05
N LYS A 26 -8.94 -6.41 7.93
CA LYS A 26 -8.67 -7.46 8.90
C LYS A 26 -7.80 -8.54 8.29
N LEU A 27 -6.74 -8.91 9.01
CA LEU A 27 -5.88 -10.03 8.69
C LEU A 27 -6.01 -11.05 9.83
N ASP A 28 -6.77 -12.13 9.60
CA ASP A 28 -7.09 -13.18 10.59
C ASP A 28 -7.57 -12.64 11.94
N GLY A 29 -8.51 -11.72 11.87
CA GLY A 29 -9.13 -11.10 13.05
C GLY A 29 -8.30 -9.98 13.67
N VAL A 30 -7.06 -9.74 13.21
CA VAL A 30 -6.26 -8.58 13.62
C VAL A 30 -6.64 -7.38 12.78
N GLU A 31 -6.95 -6.26 13.42
CA GLU A 31 -7.22 -5.00 12.73
C GLU A 31 -5.92 -4.38 12.23
N MET A 32 -5.91 -4.06 10.94
CA MET A 32 -4.76 -3.53 10.21
C MET A 32 -5.15 -2.20 9.56
N VAL A 33 -4.19 -1.30 9.39
CA VAL A 33 -4.44 0.00 8.76
C VAL A 33 -3.32 0.34 7.78
N CYS A 34 -3.69 0.54 6.51
CA CYS A 34 -2.86 1.20 5.51
C CYS A 34 -3.12 2.71 5.53
N ARG A 35 -2.09 3.49 5.82
CA ARG A 35 -2.11 4.94 5.73
C ARG A 35 -1.97 5.39 4.30
N ALA A 36 -2.79 6.36 3.91
CA ALA A 36 -2.73 6.87 2.56
C ALA A 36 -1.38 7.54 2.25
N PRO A 37 -0.64 7.06 1.23
CA PRO A 37 0.55 7.73 0.77
C PRO A 37 0.16 8.99 -0.04
N LYS A 38 1.15 9.80 -0.44
CA LYS A 38 0.89 10.89 -1.40
C LYS A 38 0.53 10.31 -2.76
N ASP A 39 -0.29 11.02 -3.54
CA ASP A 39 -0.76 10.56 -4.85
C ASP A 39 0.36 10.10 -5.79
N ALA A 40 1.47 10.85 -5.85
CA ALA A 40 2.63 10.48 -6.67
C ALA A 40 3.30 9.16 -6.21
N GLN A 41 3.31 8.91 -4.89
CA GLN A 41 3.85 7.68 -4.32
C GLN A 41 2.92 6.50 -4.61
N LEU A 42 1.60 6.71 -4.52
CA LEU A 42 0.62 5.69 -4.91
C LEU A 42 0.77 5.30 -6.38
N ALA A 43 0.81 6.28 -7.29
CA ALA A 43 0.97 6.03 -8.72
C ALA A 43 2.27 5.28 -9.06
N TYR A 44 3.37 5.62 -8.37
CA TYR A 44 4.63 4.90 -8.50
C TYR A 44 4.51 3.44 -8.06
N LEU A 45 3.93 3.18 -6.87
CA LEU A 45 3.76 1.83 -6.33
C LEU A 45 2.85 0.97 -7.23
N MET A 46 1.76 1.53 -7.74
CA MET A 46 0.86 0.84 -8.69
C MET A 46 1.58 0.47 -9.99
N ALA A 47 2.42 1.36 -10.52
CA ALA A 47 3.21 1.08 -11.72
C ALA A 47 4.33 0.05 -11.47
N ALA A 48 4.88 0.00 -10.25
CA ALA A 48 5.91 -0.96 -9.87
C ALA A 48 5.34 -2.38 -9.68
N ALA A 49 4.11 -2.49 -9.18
CA ALA A 49 3.42 -3.77 -8.98
C ALA A 49 2.69 -4.30 -10.23
N SER A 50 2.77 -3.61 -11.38
CA SER A 50 2.04 -4.01 -12.58
C SER A 50 2.53 -5.35 -13.13
N SER A 51 1.62 -6.14 -13.70
CA SER A 51 1.88 -7.48 -14.27
C SER A 51 2.89 -7.53 -15.43
N SER A 52 3.31 -6.38 -15.98
CA SER A 52 4.37 -6.29 -16.99
C SER A 52 5.78 -6.35 -16.41
N ARG A 53 5.93 -6.35 -15.08
CA ARG A 53 7.20 -6.46 -14.36
C ARG A 53 7.54 -7.93 -14.06
N SER A 54 8.82 -8.21 -13.78
CA SER A 54 9.22 -9.54 -13.32
C SER A 54 8.55 -9.86 -11.98
N GLU A 55 8.34 -11.15 -11.69
CA GLU A 55 7.73 -11.59 -10.43
C GLU A 55 8.52 -11.09 -9.21
N ALA A 56 9.85 -11.14 -9.26
CA ALA A 56 10.72 -10.62 -8.21
C ALA A 56 10.53 -9.11 -7.98
N ASP A 57 10.37 -8.33 -9.05
CA ASP A 57 10.10 -6.89 -8.94
C ASP A 57 8.71 -6.62 -8.35
N GLN A 58 7.71 -7.43 -8.71
CA GLN A 58 6.36 -7.32 -8.14
C GLN A 58 6.36 -7.63 -6.65
N VAL A 59 7.08 -8.67 -6.24
CA VAL A 59 7.25 -9.03 -4.82
C VAL A 59 7.89 -7.89 -4.05
N ALA A 60 9.02 -7.38 -4.55
CA ALA A 60 9.69 -6.25 -3.91
C ALA A 60 8.78 -5.02 -3.80
N ALA A 61 8.05 -4.68 -4.87
CA ALA A 61 7.15 -3.53 -4.89
C ALA A 61 6.00 -3.64 -3.88
N VAL A 62 5.41 -4.83 -3.74
CA VAL A 62 4.31 -5.08 -2.79
C VAL A 62 4.81 -5.06 -1.35
N LEU A 63 5.98 -5.63 -1.08
CA LEU A 63 6.58 -5.54 0.25
C LEU A 63 6.91 -4.09 0.61
N ASP A 64 7.57 -3.36 -0.30
CA ASP A 64 7.87 -1.93 -0.14
C ASP A 64 6.62 -1.10 0.07
N PHE A 65 5.52 -1.42 -0.62
CA PHE A 65 4.22 -0.78 -0.41
C PHE A 65 3.76 -0.95 1.04
N PHE A 66 3.75 -2.18 1.56
CA PHE A 66 3.29 -2.44 2.93
C PHE A 66 4.23 -1.84 3.98
N GLU A 67 5.54 -1.81 3.74
CA GLU A 67 6.48 -1.14 4.64
C GLU A 67 6.22 0.36 4.76
N GLN A 68 5.76 1.00 3.68
CA GLN A 68 5.52 2.44 3.64
C GLN A 68 4.12 2.84 4.09
N THR A 69 3.14 1.96 3.90
CA THR A 69 1.72 2.27 4.11
C THR A 69 1.17 1.70 5.41
N LEU A 70 1.59 0.50 5.85
CA LEU A 70 1.10 -0.04 7.11
C LEU A 70 1.53 0.84 8.27
N ASP A 71 0.61 1.05 9.21
CA ASP A 71 1.01 1.61 10.48
C ASP A 71 1.96 0.65 11.24
N LYS A 72 2.71 1.18 12.22
CA LYS A 72 3.77 0.40 12.88
C LYS A 72 3.27 -0.91 13.52
N PRO A 73 2.13 -0.93 14.26
CA PRO A 73 1.57 -2.17 14.77
C PRO A 73 1.23 -3.17 13.67
N SER A 74 0.53 -2.72 12.61
CA SER A 74 0.14 -3.59 11.50
C SER A 74 1.37 -4.16 10.78
N LEU A 75 2.38 -3.34 10.50
CA LEU A 75 3.61 -3.78 9.86
C LEU A 75 4.35 -4.85 10.68
N THR A 76 4.30 -4.74 12.01
CA THR A 76 4.91 -5.74 12.89
C THR A 76 4.22 -7.10 12.78
N VAL A 77 2.88 -7.10 12.75
CA VAL A 77 2.09 -8.33 12.56
C VAL A 77 2.36 -8.91 11.17
N PHE A 78 2.29 -8.08 10.13
CA PHE A 78 2.49 -8.48 8.75
C PHE A 78 3.86 -9.14 8.52
N ARG A 79 4.95 -8.51 8.99
CA ARG A 79 6.30 -9.09 8.90
C ARG A 79 6.45 -10.38 9.68
N LYS A 80 5.85 -10.47 10.87
CA LYS A 80 5.93 -11.69 11.70
C LYS A 80 5.33 -12.88 10.96
N ARG A 81 4.23 -12.68 10.24
CA ARG A 81 3.58 -13.73 9.45
C ARG A 81 4.41 -14.15 8.25
N LEU A 82 4.91 -13.20 7.45
CA LEU A 82 5.77 -13.50 6.29
C LEU A 82 7.06 -14.25 6.65
N LEU A 83 7.57 -14.06 7.88
CA LEU A 83 8.78 -14.73 8.36
C LEU A 83 8.49 -16.06 9.08
N ASN A 84 7.22 -16.43 9.25
CA ASN A 84 6.82 -17.67 9.90
C ASN A 84 6.55 -18.74 8.84
N THR A 85 7.43 -19.74 8.73
CA THR A 85 7.31 -20.82 7.73
C THR A 85 6.17 -21.80 8.01
N GLU A 86 5.56 -21.74 9.19
CA GLU A 86 4.37 -22.52 9.55
C GLU A 86 3.07 -21.73 9.37
N ASP A 87 3.16 -20.47 8.93
CA ASP A 87 2.00 -19.64 8.61
C ASP A 87 1.56 -19.90 7.16
N GLU A 88 0.24 -19.95 6.92
CA GLU A 88 -0.31 -20.11 5.58
C GLU A 88 -0.32 -18.80 4.78
N PHE A 89 -0.08 -17.66 5.42
CA PHE A 89 -0.03 -16.35 4.78
C PHE A 89 1.13 -16.25 3.79
N ASP A 90 0.80 -16.07 2.52
CA ASP A 90 1.78 -16.03 1.45
C ASP A 90 1.74 -14.73 0.64
N PHE A 91 2.50 -14.71 -0.45
CA PHE A 91 2.57 -13.55 -1.33
C PHE A 91 1.27 -13.30 -2.12
N THR A 92 0.52 -14.35 -2.43
CA THR A 92 -0.78 -14.25 -3.13
C THR A 92 -1.77 -13.49 -2.27
N ASP A 93 -1.82 -13.80 -0.96
CA ASP A 93 -2.65 -13.08 0.00
C ASP A 93 -2.24 -11.60 0.11
N ALA A 94 -0.93 -11.34 0.21
CA ALA A 94 -0.39 -9.99 0.23
C ALA A 94 -0.77 -9.18 -1.03
N MET A 95 -0.71 -9.80 -2.21
CA MET A 95 -1.13 -9.18 -3.47
C MET A 95 -2.63 -8.89 -3.49
N GLY A 96 -3.46 -9.76 -2.93
CA GLY A 96 -4.90 -9.53 -2.75
C GLY A 96 -5.20 -8.31 -1.88
N ILE A 97 -4.50 -8.18 -0.76
CA ILE A 97 -4.62 -7.01 0.14
C ILE A 97 -4.14 -5.74 -0.58
N PHE A 98 -3.00 -5.79 -1.27
CA PHE A 98 -2.47 -4.66 -2.03
C PHE A 98 -3.49 -4.16 -3.06
N THR A 99 -4.07 -5.09 -3.82
CA THR A 99 -5.10 -4.83 -4.82
C THR A 99 -6.29 -4.11 -4.20
N HIS A 100 -6.85 -4.66 -3.11
CA HIS A 100 -7.98 -4.06 -2.40
C HIS A 100 -7.68 -2.63 -1.92
N VAL A 101 -6.52 -2.40 -1.31
CA VAL A 101 -6.14 -1.06 -0.82
C VAL A 101 -5.99 -0.07 -1.98
N CYS A 102 -5.44 -0.50 -3.11
CA CYS A 102 -5.38 0.32 -4.32
C CYS A 102 -6.76 0.64 -4.92
N GLU A 103 -7.72 -0.28 -4.84
CA GLU A 103 -9.11 -0.03 -5.29
C GLU A 103 -9.79 1.03 -4.42
N GLU A 104 -9.66 0.92 -3.10
CA GLU A 104 -10.21 1.89 -2.14
C GLU A 104 -9.66 3.31 -2.39
N TRP A 105 -8.37 3.44 -2.71
CA TRP A 105 -7.77 4.74 -3.00
C TRP A 105 -8.04 5.25 -4.41
N SER A 106 -8.08 4.37 -5.42
CA SER A 106 -8.28 4.80 -6.80
C SER A 106 -9.76 5.01 -7.16
N GLY A 107 -10.68 4.50 -6.33
CA GLY A 107 -12.11 4.49 -6.62
C GLY A 107 -12.48 3.71 -7.88
N ARG A 108 -11.56 2.86 -8.37
CA ARG A 108 -11.72 2.03 -9.56
C ARG A 108 -11.35 0.59 -9.21
N PRO A 109 -12.13 -0.41 -9.66
CA PRO A 109 -11.70 -1.80 -9.56
C PRO A 109 -10.39 -1.97 -10.32
N THR A 110 -9.36 -2.49 -9.67
CA THR A 110 -8.07 -2.85 -10.27
C THR A 110 -8.19 -4.26 -10.85
N GLY A 111 -9.31 -4.57 -11.51
CA GLY A 111 -9.43 -5.71 -12.42
C GLY A 111 -9.07 -7.10 -11.88
N SER A 112 -9.01 -7.33 -10.56
CA SER A 112 -8.96 -8.69 -10.01
C SER A 112 -10.37 -9.29 -9.97
N GLY A 113 -11.01 -9.31 -11.14
CA GLY A 113 -12.18 -10.12 -11.37
C GLY A 113 -11.70 -11.50 -11.80
N SER A 114 -11.47 -12.41 -10.86
CA SER A 114 -11.62 -13.84 -11.14
C SER A 114 -13.11 -14.07 -11.43
N ALA A 115 -13.50 -13.81 -12.68
CA ALA A 115 -14.68 -14.39 -13.26
C ALA A 115 -14.44 -15.90 -13.35
N SER A 116 -15.43 -16.65 -12.85
CA SER A 116 -15.51 -18.10 -12.82
C SER A 116 -15.31 -18.77 -14.18
#